data_AF-A0A1K2G2I6-F1
#
_entry.id   AF-A0A1K2G2I6-F1
#
_cell.length_a   1.000
_cell.length_b   1.000
_cell.length_c   1.000
_cell.angle_alpha   90.00
_cell.angle_beta   90.00
_cell.angle_gamma   90.00
#
_symmetry.space_group_name_H-M   'P 1'
#
loop_
_entity.id
_entity.type
_entity.pdbx_description
1 polymer ?
#
loop_
_entity_poly.entity_id
_entity_poly.type
_entity_poly.pdbx_seq_one_letter_code
_entity_poly.pdbx_strand_id
1 'polypeptide(L)'
;MSSASELDAVVATCRACPRLVAWREEAARVKRRAFQDWEYWARPVPGFGPPDAALTIVGLAPAAHDGNRTGRIFTGDPSGDALYAALYDIGLASQPVATHRGDGLELYGVRITVPVHCAPPDNRPTTGERDTCRPWLARELELLRPTLRAIMVLGGFAWQVLLPVLARTGWQLDSWQLAAPRRRTCGTPVTR
;
A
#
# COMPACT_ATOMS: atom_id res chain seq x y z
N MET A 1 -5.89 13.01 14.71
CA MET A 1 -5.37 12.99 13.33
C MET A 1 -6.46 13.50 12.41
N SER A 2 -6.45 14.80 12.12
CA SER A 2 -7.46 15.51 11.33
C SER A 2 -7.06 15.67 9.85
N SER A 3 -5.82 15.36 9.45
CA SER A 3 -5.35 15.47 8.07
C SER A 3 -4.53 14.25 7.62
N ALA A 4 -4.38 14.08 6.29
CA ALA A 4 -3.53 13.02 5.74
C ALA A 4 -2.06 13.21 6.10
N SER A 5 -1.57 14.45 6.13
CA SER A 5 -0.19 14.76 6.54
C SER A 5 0.08 14.37 8.00
N GLU A 6 -0.86 14.65 8.92
CA GLU A 6 -0.75 14.18 10.31
C GLU A 6 -0.77 12.66 10.40
N LEU A 7 -1.65 12.00 9.63
CA LEU A 7 -1.71 10.54 9.56
C LEU A 7 -0.36 9.98 9.08
N ASP A 8 0.19 10.53 8.01
CA ASP A 8 1.45 10.09 7.42
C ASP A 8 2.63 10.21 8.41
N ALA A 9 2.69 11.31 9.15
CA ALA A 9 3.68 11.54 10.20
C ALA A 9 3.57 10.51 11.34
N VAL A 10 2.35 10.18 11.78
CA VAL A 10 2.12 9.22 12.86
C VAL A 10 2.35 7.78 12.40
N VAL A 11 1.94 7.44 11.18
CA VAL A 11 2.19 6.12 10.57
C VAL A 11 3.69 5.84 10.55
N ALA A 12 4.51 6.82 10.15
CA ALA A 12 5.97 6.68 10.06
C ALA A 12 6.67 6.34 11.39
N THR A 13 6.02 6.54 12.54
CA THR A 13 6.58 6.21 13.86
C THR A 13 6.06 4.88 14.43
N CYS A 14 5.15 4.20 13.74
CA CYS A 14 4.51 3.00 14.25
C CYS A 14 5.48 1.81 14.45
N ARG A 15 5.32 1.13 15.61
CA ARG A 15 6.07 -0.07 16.00
C ARG A 15 5.17 -1.23 16.48
N ALA A 16 3.90 -1.22 16.12
CA ALA A 16 2.89 -2.14 16.66
C ALA A 16 3.07 -3.62 16.26
N CYS A 17 3.88 -3.93 15.24
CA CYS A 17 4.09 -5.29 14.73
C CYS A 17 5.54 -5.74 14.95
N PRO A 18 5.87 -6.45 16.05
CA PRO A 18 7.26 -6.78 16.41
C PRO A 18 8.05 -7.50 15.31
N ARG A 19 7.44 -8.46 14.61
CA ARG A 19 8.08 -9.20 13.50
C ARG A 19 8.42 -8.29 12.32
N LEU A 20 7.51 -7.39 11.93
CA LEU A 20 7.76 -6.44 10.85
C LEU A 20 8.80 -5.38 11.23
N VAL A 21 8.78 -4.94 12.49
CA VAL A 21 9.77 -3.99 13.03
C VAL A 21 11.17 -4.62 13.00
N ALA A 22 11.31 -5.85 13.51
CA ALA A 22 12.59 -6.55 13.46
C ALA A 22 13.06 -6.77 12.02
N TRP A 23 12.16 -7.20 11.12
CA TRP A 23 12.53 -7.48 9.73
C TRP A 23 12.92 -6.23 8.93
N ARG A 24 12.16 -5.15 9.03
CA ARG A 24 12.42 -3.92 8.26
C ARG A 24 13.77 -3.29 8.65
N GLU A 25 14.13 -3.38 9.92
CA GLU A 25 15.40 -2.92 10.48
C GLU A 25 16.54 -3.90 10.12
N GLU A 26 16.29 -5.21 10.14
CA GLU A 26 17.27 -6.21 9.72
C GLU A 26 17.62 -6.06 8.24
N ALA A 27 16.64 -5.88 7.36
CA ALA A 27 16.86 -5.67 5.93
C ALA A 27 17.64 -4.38 5.61
N ALA A 28 17.59 -3.40 6.52
CA ALA A 28 18.38 -2.17 6.45
C ALA A 28 19.82 -2.35 6.95
N ARG A 29 20.05 -3.33 7.84
CA ARG A 29 21.37 -3.67 8.37
C ARG A 29 22.10 -4.66 7.46
N VAL A 30 21.40 -5.70 7.02
CA VAL A 30 21.89 -6.74 6.10
C VAL A 30 21.43 -6.41 4.69
N LYS A 31 22.08 -5.41 4.10
CA LYS A 31 21.71 -4.87 2.79
C LYS A 31 22.14 -5.82 1.67
N ARG A 32 21.42 -5.75 0.54
CA ARG A 32 21.91 -6.36 -0.71
C ARG A 32 23.18 -5.65 -1.16
N ARG A 33 24.09 -6.39 -1.81
CA ARG A 33 25.34 -5.85 -2.37
C ARG A 33 25.12 -4.60 -3.23
N ALA A 34 24.05 -4.58 -4.03
CA ALA A 34 23.71 -3.44 -4.88
C ALA A 34 23.32 -2.16 -4.12
N PHE A 35 23.03 -2.25 -2.81
CA PHE A 35 22.52 -1.15 -1.99
C PHE A 35 23.32 -0.96 -0.70
N GLN A 36 24.57 -1.43 -0.63
CA GLN A 36 25.37 -1.38 0.60
C GLN A 36 25.55 0.06 1.14
N ASP A 37 25.79 1.00 0.22
CA ASP A 37 26.06 2.39 0.56
C ASP A 37 24.77 3.23 0.76
N TRP A 38 23.59 2.62 0.59
CA TRP A 38 22.33 3.32 0.77
C TRP A 38 21.94 3.44 2.24
N GLU A 39 21.51 4.62 2.66
CA GLU A 39 20.76 4.78 3.91
C GLU A 39 19.31 4.34 3.68
N TYR A 40 18.84 3.36 4.46
CA TYR A 40 17.49 2.80 4.33
C TYR A 40 16.49 3.57 5.18
N TRP A 41 15.25 3.68 4.70
CA TRP A 41 14.14 4.22 5.48
C TRP A 41 13.83 3.41 6.74
N ALA A 42 13.76 2.08 6.63
CA ALA A 42 13.62 1.12 7.74
C ALA A 42 12.46 1.40 8.72
N ARG A 43 11.41 2.08 8.24
CA ARG A 43 10.24 2.54 9.00
C ARG A 43 8.96 2.20 8.23
N PRO A 44 7.77 2.30 8.83
CA PRO A 44 6.53 2.23 8.07
C PRO A 44 6.55 3.28 6.95
N VAL A 45 6.14 2.91 5.75
CA VAL A 45 6.09 3.77 4.58
C VAL A 45 4.69 4.40 4.51
N PRO A 46 4.56 5.73 4.70
CA PRO A 46 3.27 6.41 4.64
C PRO A 46 2.63 6.36 3.25
N GLY A 47 1.37 6.79 3.16
CA GLY A 47 0.74 7.02 1.87
C GLY A 47 1.44 8.15 1.11
N PHE A 48 1.27 8.20 -0.21
CA PHE A 48 1.92 9.19 -1.08
C PHE A 48 0.94 9.80 -2.07
N GLY A 49 0.94 11.12 -2.18
CA GLY A 49 -0.01 11.88 -3.01
C GLY A 49 -0.90 12.80 -2.18
N PRO A 50 -1.73 13.62 -2.83
CA PRO A 50 -2.42 14.73 -2.19
C PRO A 50 -3.57 14.25 -1.29
N PRO A 51 -3.94 15.03 -0.25
CA PRO A 51 -4.95 14.66 0.74
C PRO A 51 -6.38 14.72 0.21
N ASP A 52 -6.57 15.24 -1.01
CA ASP A 52 -7.85 15.42 -1.69
C ASP A 52 -7.95 14.57 -2.96
N ALA A 53 -7.10 13.54 -3.11
CA ALA A 53 -7.08 12.67 -4.28
C ALA A 53 -8.45 12.06 -4.62
N ALA A 54 -8.82 12.12 -5.90
CA ALA A 54 -10.04 11.51 -6.43
C ALA A 54 -9.87 10.03 -6.78
N LEU A 55 -8.62 9.58 -6.99
CA LEU A 55 -8.24 8.19 -7.23
C LEU A 55 -7.27 7.72 -6.13
N THR A 56 -7.53 6.55 -5.55
CA THR A 56 -6.57 5.87 -4.69
C THR A 56 -6.06 4.59 -5.34
N ILE A 57 -4.75 4.37 -5.33
CA ILE A 57 -4.11 3.12 -5.74
C ILE A 57 -3.70 2.35 -4.49
N VAL A 58 -4.15 1.10 -4.35
CA VAL A 58 -3.87 0.26 -3.17
C VAL A 58 -2.99 -0.91 -3.58
N GLY A 59 -1.74 -0.91 -3.11
CA GLY A 59 -0.78 -2.00 -3.26
C GLY A 59 -0.88 -3.05 -2.15
N LEU A 60 0.11 -3.95 -2.07
CA LEU A 60 0.18 -5.00 -1.04
C LEU A 60 0.84 -4.51 0.27
N ALA A 61 2.12 -4.19 0.19
CA ALA A 61 2.98 -3.69 1.26
C ALA A 61 4.31 -3.26 0.60
N PRO A 62 5.16 -2.48 1.28
CA PRO A 62 6.54 -2.31 0.85
C PRO A 62 7.27 -3.66 0.86
N ALA A 63 8.20 -3.88 -0.07
CA ALA A 63 9.21 -4.93 0.05
C ALA A 63 10.45 -4.45 0.84
N ALA A 64 11.43 -5.33 0.98
CA ALA A 64 12.61 -5.08 1.79
C ALA A 64 13.58 -4.04 1.19
N HIS A 65 13.59 -3.86 -0.14
CA HIS A 65 14.59 -3.04 -0.85
C HIS A 65 13.99 -2.06 -1.86
N ASP A 66 12.68 -1.88 -1.85
CA ASP A 66 11.91 -0.85 -2.54
C ASP A 66 11.55 0.23 -1.50
N GLY A 67 10.27 0.42 -1.15
CA GLY A 67 9.78 1.34 -0.13
C GLY A 67 10.47 1.23 1.24
N ASN A 68 10.91 0.05 1.69
CA ASN A 68 11.68 -0.03 2.95
C ASN A 68 13.08 0.61 2.85
N ARG A 69 13.64 0.67 1.63
CA ARG A 69 14.89 1.39 1.35
C ARG A 69 14.60 2.86 1.07
N THR A 70 13.66 3.14 0.17
CA THR A 70 13.46 4.48 -0.43
C THR A 70 12.53 5.38 0.38
N GLY A 71 11.70 4.80 1.25
CA GLY A 71 10.72 5.51 2.07
C GLY A 71 9.48 5.97 1.31
N ARG A 72 9.22 5.45 0.09
CA ARG A 72 8.02 5.73 -0.69
C ARG A 72 7.47 4.45 -1.32
N ILE A 73 6.15 4.30 -1.31
CA ILE A 73 5.47 3.12 -1.86
C ILE A 73 5.78 3.01 -3.36
N PHE A 74 5.97 1.79 -3.86
CA PHE A 74 6.31 1.49 -5.27
C PHE A 74 7.57 2.23 -5.78
N THR A 75 8.55 2.51 -4.92
CA THR A 75 9.78 3.22 -5.34
C THR A 75 11.00 2.34 -5.11
N GLY A 76 11.77 2.10 -6.17
CA GLY A 76 13.03 1.34 -6.11
C GLY A 76 12.96 -0.10 -6.61
N ASP A 77 11.93 -0.44 -7.39
CA ASP A 77 11.76 -1.73 -8.07
C ASP A 77 11.04 -1.55 -9.43
N PRO A 78 11.19 -2.49 -10.38
CA PRO A 78 10.64 -2.36 -11.73
C PRO A 78 9.11 -2.22 -11.81
N SER A 79 8.36 -2.79 -10.85
CA SER A 79 6.90 -2.67 -10.86
C SER A 79 6.47 -1.24 -10.54
N GLY A 80 7.21 -0.59 -9.64
CA GLY A 80 7.06 0.82 -9.34
C GLY A 80 7.45 1.74 -10.49
N ASP A 81 8.55 1.43 -11.18
CA ASP A 81 9.00 2.20 -12.34
C ASP A 81 7.92 2.22 -13.43
N ALA A 82 7.30 1.07 -13.72
CA ALA A 82 6.20 0.98 -14.66
C ALA A 82 4.95 1.77 -14.21
N LEU A 83 4.63 1.74 -12.91
CA LEU A 83 3.49 2.48 -12.37
C LEU A 83 3.69 4.00 -12.49
N TYR A 84 4.84 4.52 -12.07
CA TYR A 84 5.10 5.97 -12.13
C TYR A 84 5.25 6.48 -13.56
N ALA A 85 5.87 5.71 -14.46
CA ALA A 85 5.89 6.04 -15.88
C ALA A 85 4.47 6.13 -16.46
N ALA A 86 3.61 5.16 -16.17
CA ALA A 86 2.22 5.17 -16.65
C ALA A 86 1.42 6.36 -16.07
N LEU A 87 1.61 6.70 -14.79
CA LEU A 87 0.97 7.86 -14.17
C LEU A 87 1.44 9.18 -14.80
N TYR A 88 2.72 9.28 -15.12
CA TYR A 88 3.29 10.43 -15.82
C TYR A 88 2.71 10.57 -17.24
N ASP A 89 2.64 9.47 -17.99
CA ASP A 89 2.12 9.46 -19.37
C ASP A 89 0.68 9.97 -19.46
N ILE A 90 -0.12 9.77 -18.41
CA ILE A 90 -1.51 10.26 -18.33
C ILE A 90 -1.65 11.58 -17.57
N GLY A 91 -0.54 12.25 -17.23
CA GLY A 91 -0.53 13.56 -16.60
C GLY A 91 -0.89 13.58 -15.10
N LEU A 92 -0.78 12.44 -14.41
CA LEU A 92 -1.07 12.30 -12.97
C LEU A 92 0.18 12.27 -12.08
N ALA A 93 1.37 12.43 -12.67
CA ALA A 93 2.64 12.55 -11.95
C ALA A 93 3.51 13.68 -12.56
N SER A 94 4.34 14.32 -11.73
CA SER A 94 5.23 15.40 -12.18
C SER A 94 6.43 14.91 -13.01
N GLN A 95 6.85 13.67 -12.82
CA GLN A 95 7.99 13.05 -13.51
C GLN A 95 7.80 11.53 -13.63
N PRO A 96 8.42 10.87 -14.62
CA PRO A 96 8.23 9.44 -14.87
C PRO A 96 9.06 8.52 -13.95
N VAL A 97 10.10 9.06 -13.30
CA VAL A 97 11.06 8.27 -12.52
C VAL A 97 10.94 8.60 -11.03
N ALA A 98 10.82 7.55 -10.22
CA ALA A 98 10.79 7.62 -8.77
C ALA A 98 12.06 6.94 -8.21
N THR A 99 12.90 7.70 -7.52
CA THR A 99 14.18 7.22 -6.96
C THR A 99 14.15 7.09 -5.44
N HIS A 100 13.59 8.09 -4.74
CA HIS A 100 13.48 8.11 -3.27
C HIS A 100 12.46 9.17 -2.84
N ARG A 101 12.00 9.13 -1.59
CA ARG A 101 10.96 10.05 -1.07
C ARG A 101 11.24 11.57 -1.23
N GLY A 102 12.50 11.96 -1.44
CA GLY A 102 12.94 13.36 -1.50
C GLY A 102 13.27 13.86 -2.89
N ASP A 103 12.96 13.11 -3.95
CA ASP A 103 13.33 13.43 -5.33
C ASP A 103 12.43 14.44 -6.06
N GLY A 104 11.47 15.05 -5.36
CA GLY A 104 10.57 16.05 -5.94
C GLY A 104 9.43 15.49 -6.81
N LEU A 105 9.26 14.16 -6.89
CA LEU A 105 8.07 13.59 -7.51
C LEU A 105 6.81 14.01 -6.75
N GLU A 106 5.81 14.48 -7.50
CA GLU A 106 4.48 14.83 -7.01
C GLU A 106 3.42 14.06 -7.81
N LEU A 107 2.28 13.75 -7.17
CA LEU A 107 1.12 13.14 -7.82
C LEU A 107 -0.03 14.13 -7.86
N TYR A 108 -0.81 14.09 -8.94
CA TYR A 108 -1.96 14.97 -9.15
C TYR A 108 -3.24 14.15 -9.13
N GLY A 109 -4.13 14.43 -8.18
CA GLY A 109 -5.43 13.74 -8.06
C GLY A 109 -5.36 12.25 -7.72
N VAL A 110 -4.16 11.69 -7.50
CA VAL A 110 -3.91 10.28 -7.19
C VAL A 110 -3.16 10.13 -5.88
N ARG A 111 -3.65 9.28 -4.99
CA ARG A 111 -2.94 8.88 -3.78
C ARG A 111 -2.67 7.38 -3.77
N ILE A 112 -1.45 6.99 -3.42
CA ILE A 112 -0.99 5.62 -3.34
C ILE A 112 -0.92 5.21 -1.86
N THR A 113 -1.45 4.04 -1.53
CA THR A 113 -1.37 3.47 -0.18
C THR A 113 -1.26 1.94 -0.19
N VAL A 114 -1.11 1.34 0.99
CA VAL A 114 -0.98 -0.10 1.22
C VAL A 114 -1.70 -0.49 2.52
N PRO A 115 -2.30 -1.70 2.60
CA PRO A 115 -2.91 -2.21 3.82
C PRO A 115 -1.90 -2.54 4.93
N VAL A 116 -0.62 -2.76 4.59
CA VAL A 116 0.47 -2.99 5.54
C VAL A 116 1.63 -2.07 5.22
N HIS A 117 1.90 -1.09 6.09
CA HIS A 117 2.90 -0.05 5.84
C HIS A 117 4.35 -0.47 6.12
N CYS A 118 4.60 -1.65 6.71
CA CYS A 118 5.97 -2.15 6.93
C CYS A 118 6.29 -3.30 5.99
N ALA A 119 7.56 -3.43 5.61
CA ALA A 119 8.00 -4.57 4.82
C ALA A 119 7.80 -5.89 5.59
N PRO A 120 7.04 -6.85 5.04
CA PRO A 120 6.98 -8.20 5.59
C PRO A 120 8.07 -9.10 4.99
N PRO A 121 8.61 -10.05 5.76
CA PRO A 121 9.39 -11.16 5.22
C PRO A 121 8.65 -11.84 4.06
N ASP A 122 9.38 -12.12 2.98
CA ASP A 122 8.88 -12.76 1.75
C ASP A 122 7.67 -12.07 1.10
N ASN A 123 7.47 -10.77 1.38
CA ASN A 123 6.29 -10.00 0.98
C ASN A 123 4.97 -10.66 1.44
N ARG A 124 4.99 -11.33 2.60
CA ARG A 124 3.85 -12.05 3.19
C ARG A 124 3.55 -11.54 4.60
N PRO A 125 2.66 -10.54 4.73
CA PRO A 125 2.15 -10.17 6.05
C PRO A 125 1.24 -11.28 6.59
N THR A 126 1.26 -11.46 7.90
CA THR A 126 0.31 -12.34 8.60
C THR A 126 -1.06 -11.67 8.71
N THR A 127 -2.09 -12.47 9.00
CA THR A 127 -3.43 -11.96 9.33
C THR A 127 -3.40 -11.00 10.51
N GLY A 128 -2.61 -11.31 11.55
CA GLY A 128 -2.45 -10.45 12.73
C GLY A 128 -1.85 -9.09 12.36
N GLU A 129 -0.77 -9.08 11.59
CA GLU A 129 -0.13 -7.83 11.15
C GLU A 129 -1.02 -6.99 10.23
N ARG A 130 -1.74 -7.63 9.31
CA ARG A 130 -2.77 -6.99 8.50
C ARG A 130 -3.81 -6.31 9.39
N ASP A 131 -4.29 -7.02 10.40
CA ASP A 131 -5.37 -6.53 11.28
C ASP A 131 -4.88 -5.42 12.21
N THR A 132 -3.64 -5.52 12.68
CA THR A 132 -2.96 -4.45 13.43
C THR A 132 -2.75 -3.20 12.58
N CYS A 133 -2.47 -3.33 11.28
CA CYS A 133 -2.23 -2.20 10.38
C CYS A 133 -3.53 -1.60 9.82
N ARG A 134 -4.63 -2.36 9.82
CA ARG A 134 -5.95 -1.97 9.30
C ARG A 134 -6.44 -0.57 9.72
N PRO A 135 -6.26 -0.11 10.98
CA PRO A 135 -6.72 1.22 11.38
C PRO A 135 -6.11 2.37 10.57
N TRP A 136 -4.87 2.20 10.06
CA TRP A 136 -4.21 3.23 9.25
C TRP A 136 -4.91 3.40 7.91
N LEU A 137 -5.12 2.30 7.18
CA LEU A 137 -5.84 2.32 5.90
C LEU A 137 -7.29 2.81 6.07
N ALA A 138 -7.97 2.38 7.13
CA ALA A 138 -9.32 2.85 7.41
C ALA A 138 -9.35 4.37 7.61
N ARG A 139 -8.43 4.90 8.42
CA ARG A 139 -8.37 6.33 8.69
C ARG A 139 -8.00 7.14 7.46
N GLU A 140 -7.10 6.62 6.62
CA GLU A 140 -6.74 7.27 5.36
C GLU A 140 -7.95 7.39 4.43
N LEU A 141 -8.71 6.31 4.26
CA LEU A 141 -9.91 6.32 3.41
C LEU A 141 -11.04 7.20 3.97
N GLU A 142 -11.16 7.31 5.29
CA GLU A 142 -12.07 8.28 5.92
C GLU A 142 -11.69 9.73 5.60
N LEU A 143 -10.40 10.05 5.64
CA LEU A 143 -9.90 11.39 5.34
C LEU A 143 -10.10 11.75 3.86
N LEU A 144 -9.94 10.77 2.97
CA LEU A 144 -10.15 10.95 1.52
C LEU A 144 -11.63 10.98 1.12
N ARG A 145 -12.55 10.53 1.98
CA ARG A 145 -13.97 10.34 1.65
C ARG A 145 -14.65 11.54 0.95
N PRO A 146 -14.39 12.81 1.29
CA PRO A 146 -15.02 13.93 0.60
C PRO A 146 -14.74 13.98 -0.91
N THR A 147 -13.54 13.58 -1.32
CA THR A 147 -13.05 13.74 -2.70
C THR A 147 -12.82 12.43 -3.44
N LEU A 148 -12.59 11.32 -2.73
CA LEU A 148 -12.36 10.00 -3.31
C LEU A 148 -13.56 9.57 -4.16
N ARG A 149 -13.27 9.11 -5.39
CA ARG A 149 -14.26 8.62 -6.35
C ARG A 149 -13.97 7.20 -6.84
N ALA A 150 -12.71 6.82 -6.95
CA ALA A 150 -12.31 5.52 -7.44
C ALA A 150 -11.14 4.93 -6.63
N ILE A 151 -11.11 3.60 -6.53
CA ILE A 151 -9.99 2.86 -5.94
C ILE A 151 -9.51 1.81 -6.94
N MET A 152 -8.25 1.91 -7.37
CA MET A 152 -7.57 0.89 -8.16
C MET A 152 -6.79 -0.02 -7.21
N VAL A 153 -7.00 -1.33 -7.33
CA VAL A 153 -6.42 -2.31 -6.40
C VAL A 153 -5.45 -3.21 -7.14
N LEU A 154 -4.19 -3.20 -6.70
CA LEU A 154 -3.11 -3.95 -7.33
C LEU A 154 -2.88 -5.27 -6.58
N GLY A 155 -3.59 -6.30 -7.02
CA GLY A 155 -3.42 -7.69 -6.56
C GLY A 155 -4.49 -8.19 -5.57
N GLY A 156 -4.63 -9.51 -5.50
CA GLY A 156 -5.70 -10.17 -4.74
C GLY A 156 -5.62 -9.97 -3.23
N PHE A 157 -4.43 -9.84 -2.65
CA PHE A 157 -4.27 -9.55 -1.23
C PHE A 157 -4.88 -8.19 -0.88
N ALA A 158 -4.46 -7.13 -1.57
CA ALA A 158 -4.96 -5.77 -1.37
C ALA A 158 -6.49 -5.71 -1.48
N TRP A 159 -7.04 -6.41 -2.48
CA TRP A 159 -8.49 -6.54 -2.68
C TRP A 159 -9.21 -7.15 -1.47
N GLN A 160 -8.69 -8.28 -0.96
CA GLN A 160 -9.26 -8.95 0.20
C GLN A 160 -9.19 -8.11 1.48
N VAL A 161 -8.14 -7.29 1.66
CA VAL A 161 -8.02 -6.42 2.85
C VAL A 161 -8.90 -5.18 2.73
N LEU A 162 -9.03 -4.62 1.53
CA LEU A 162 -9.75 -3.37 1.31
C LEU A 162 -11.27 -3.51 1.55
N LEU A 163 -11.89 -4.61 1.10
CA LEU A 163 -13.34 -4.77 1.17
C LEU A 163 -13.92 -4.63 2.59
N PRO A 164 -13.39 -5.32 3.64
CA PRO A 164 -13.85 -5.12 5.01
C PRO A 164 -13.60 -3.70 5.54
N VAL A 165 -12.58 -3.00 5.04
CA VAL A 165 -12.29 -1.62 5.45
C VAL A 165 -13.32 -0.66 4.86
N LEU A 166 -13.67 -0.81 3.58
CA LEU A 166 -14.71 -0.01 2.93
C LEU A 166 -16.06 -0.17 3.61
N ALA A 167 -16.45 -1.41 3.91
CA ALA A 167 -17.69 -1.71 4.64
C ALA A 167 -17.76 -1.00 6.01
N ARG A 168 -16.63 -0.89 6.71
CA ARG A 168 -16.55 -0.25 8.03
C ARG A 168 -16.48 1.27 7.99
N THR A 169 -15.98 1.83 6.90
CA THR A 169 -15.78 3.29 6.73
C THR A 169 -17.00 3.97 6.07
N GLY A 170 -18.11 3.24 5.94
CA GLY A 170 -19.41 3.78 5.51
C GLY A 170 -19.57 3.86 3.99
N TRP A 171 -18.71 3.18 3.22
CA TRP A 171 -18.91 3.02 1.78
C TRP A 171 -19.98 1.96 1.53
N GLN A 172 -20.93 2.28 0.66
CA GLN A 172 -21.94 1.30 0.23
C GLN A 172 -21.27 0.31 -0.73
N LEU A 173 -21.30 -0.96 -0.35
CA LEU A 173 -20.85 -2.06 -1.18
C LEU A 173 -22.06 -2.89 -1.56
N ASP A 174 -22.15 -3.26 -2.83
CA ASP A 174 -23.19 -4.18 -3.26
C ASP A 174 -22.97 -5.55 -2.62
N SER A 175 -24.07 -6.24 -2.30
CA SER A 175 -24.06 -7.51 -1.58
C SER A 175 -23.24 -8.61 -2.27
N TRP A 176 -23.07 -8.56 -3.60
CA TRP A 176 -22.25 -9.52 -4.35
C TRP A 176 -20.75 -9.32 -4.14
N GLN A 177 -20.30 -8.11 -3.74
CA GLN A 177 -18.89 -7.79 -3.51
C GLN A 177 -18.40 -8.26 -2.13
N LEU A 178 -19.31 -8.41 -1.17
CA LEU A 178 -19.02 -8.91 0.18
C LEU A 178 -19.14 -10.44 0.30
N ALA A 179 -19.70 -11.10 -0.71
CA ALA A 179 -19.83 -12.55 -0.71
C ALA A 179 -18.45 -13.21 -0.88
N ALA A 180 -18.02 -13.95 0.14
CA ALA A 180 -16.87 -14.85 0.02
C ALA A 180 -17.03 -15.74 -1.22
N PRO A 181 -15.95 -16.09 -1.95
CA PRO A 181 -16.06 -16.96 -3.11
C PRO A 181 -16.74 -18.25 -2.68
N ARG A 182 -18.00 -18.44 -3.11
CA ARG A 182 -18.68 -19.72 -2.95
C ARG A 182 -17.77 -20.72 -3.66
N ARG A 183 -17.19 -21.67 -2.91
CA ARG A 183 -16.49 -22.81 -3.51
C ARG A 183 -17.51 -23.43 -4.48
N ARG A 184 -17.33 -23.19 -5.78
CA ARG A 184 -18.01 -24.00 -6.78
C ARG A 184 -17.37 -25.36 -6.61
N THR A 185 -18.03 -26.25 -5.89
CA THR A 185 -17.73 -27.67 -6.01
C THR A 185 -17.84 -27.96 -7.50
N CYS A 186 -16.72 -28.30 -8.14
CA CYS A 186 -16.76 -28.86 -9.48
C CYS A 186 -17.75 -30.02 -9.39
N GLY A 187 -18.86 -29.90 -10.13
CA GLY A 187 -19.87 -30.94 -10.20
C GLY A 187 -19.21 -32.26 -10.56
N THR A 188 -19.70 -33.33 -9.93
CA THR A 188 -19.38 -34.71 -10.23
C THR A 188 -19.44 -34.94 -11.75
N PRO A 189 -18.54 -35.74 -12.34
CA PRO A 189 -18.61 -36.04 -13.77
C PRO A 189 -19.93 -36.76 -14.04
N VAL A 190 -20.72 -36.23 -14.97
CA VAL A 190 -21.85 -36.97 -15.53
C VAL A 190 -21.26 -38.08 -16.39
N THR A 191 -21.28 -39.31 -15.88
CA THR A 191 -21.01 -40.51 -16.67
C THR A 191 -22.15 -40.67 -17.68
N ARG A 192 -21.82 -40.70 -18.97
CA ARG A 192 -22.70 -41.20 -20.04
C ARG A 192 -22.72 -42.72 -20.02
#